data_AF-A0A7X8UDY9-F1
#
_entry.id   AF-A0A7X8UDY9-F1
#
_cell.length_a   1.000
_cell.length_b   1.000
_cell.length_c   1.000
_cell.angle_alpha   90.00
_cell.angle_beta   90.00
_cell.angle_gamma   90.00
#
_symmetry.space_group_name_H-M   'P 1'
#
loop_
_entity.id
_entity.type
_entity.pdbx_description
1 polymer ?
#
loop_
_entity_poly.entity_id
_entity_poly.type
_entity_poly.pdbx_seq_one_letter_code
_entity_poly.pdbx_strand_id
1 'polypeptide(L)'
;MSHIQLFAVQPDNRERKLLGTITEADLDFLIDNLEEEFEEDDDYFLNRDTLDYLEGKGIDAELAALLRTALDENPDGVDILYIYG
;
A
#
# COMPACT_ATOMS: atom_id res chain seq x y z
N MET A 1 -19.45 -8.36 2.86
CA MET A 1 -18.15 -7.91 3.38
C MET A 1 -17.27 -7.77 2.17
N SER A 2 -17.03 -6.54 1.73
CA SER A 2 -16.13 -6.26 0.61
C SER A 2 -14.74 -6.69 1.04
N HIS A 3 -14.02 -7.40 0.18
CA HIS A 3 -12.63 -7.78 0.45
C HIS A 3 -11.75 -6.85 -0.36
N ILE A 4 -10.95 -6.01 0.29
CA ILE A 4 -10.03 -5.12 -0.41
C ILE A 4 -8.71 -5.89 -0.56
N GLN A 5 -8.26 -6.04 -1.79
CA GLN A 5 -6.98 -6.68 -2.10
C GLN A 5 -5.93 -5.61 -2.34
N LEU A 6 -4.75 -5.81 -1.73
CA LEU A 6 -3.62 -4.92 -1.89
C LEU A 6 -2.56 -5.60 -2.76
N PHE A 7 -2.06 -4.86 -3.75
CA PHE A 7 -1.05 -5.31 -4.69
C PHE A 7 0.17 -4.39 -4.66
N ALA A 8 1.35 -4.93 -4.89
CA ALA A 8 2.52 -4.18 -5.33
C ALA A 8 2.56 -4.20 -6.87
N VAL A 9 2.80 -3.05 -7.50
CA VAL A 9 3.00 -2.93 -8.94
C VAL A 9 4.49 -2.95 -9.23
N GLN A 10 4.96 -4.00 -9.92
CA GLN A 10 6.38 -4.17 -10.21
C GLN A 10 6.89 -3.05 -11.14
N PRO A 11 7.97 -2.33 -10.78
CA PRO A 11 8.46 -1.19 -11.56
C PRO A 11 8.84 -1.55 -13.00
N ASP A 12 9.37 -2.76 -13.22
CA ASP A 12 9.93 -3.19 -14.50
C ASP A 12 8.89 -3.47 -15.58
N ASN A 13 7.80 -4.14 -15.20
CA ASN A 13 6.81 -4.68 -16.16
C ASN A 13 5.36 -4.31 -15.81
N ARG A 14 5.16 -3.54 -14.74
CA ARG A 14 3.84 -3.14 -14.20
C ARG A 14 2.92 -4.31 -13.85
N GLU A 15 3.47 -5.50 -13.65
CA GLU A 15 2.71 -6.64 -13.15
C GLU A 15 2.31 -6.42 -11.69
N ARG A 16 1.11 -6.85 -11.35
CA ARG A 16 0.57 -6.75 -10.00
C ARG A 16 0.91 -8.02 -9.23
N LYS A 17 1.60 -7.88 -8.11
CA LYS A 17 1.84 -8.94 -7.16
C LYS A 17 0.92 -8.75 -5.96
N LEU A 18 0.03 -9.71 -5.73
CA LEU A 18 -0.85 -9.69 -4.55
C LEU A 18 0.01 -9.75 -3.28
N LEU A 19 -0.15 -8.75 -2.41
CA LEU A 19 0.45 -8.71 -1.09
C LEU A 19 -0.46 -9.39 -0.08
N GLY A 20 -1.76 -9.09 -0.13
CA GLY A 20 -2.75 -9.63 0.80
C GLY A 20 -4.10 -8.96 0.70
N THR A 21 -4.90 -9.12 1.75
CA THR A 21 -6.19 -8.45 1.92
C THR A 21 -6.12 -7.48 3.09
N ILE A 22 -6.76 -6.33 2.94
CA ILE A 22 -6.84 -5.27 3.95
C ILE A 22 -8.30 -4.98 4.29
N THR A 23 -8.53 -4.35 5.44
CA THR A 23 -9.86 -3.89 5.86
C THR A 23 -10.19 -2.52 5.28
N GLU A 24 -11.45 -2.09 5.38
CA GLU A 24 -11.83 -0.71 5.04
C GLU A 24 -11.11 0.31 5.93
N ALA A 25 -10.91 0.00 7.23
CA ALA A 25 -10.18 0.88 8.15
C ALA A 25 -8.70 1.01 7.80
N ASP A 26 -8.08 -0.05 7.26
CA ASP A 26 -6.72 0.00 6.75
C ASP A 26 -6.62 0.91 5.51
N LEU A 27 -7.59 0.80 4.60
CA LEU A 27 -7.64 1.66 3.42
C LEU A 27 -7.89 3.13 3.79
N ASP A 28 -8.85 3.40 4.67
CA ASP A 28 -9.11 4.75 5.19
C ASP A 28 -7.85 5.34 5.83
N PHE A 29 -7.08 4.54 6.57
CA PHE A 29 -5.80 4.98 7.13
C PHE A 29 -4.77 5.34 6.05
N LEU A 30 -4.69 4.58 4.97
CA LEU A 30 -3.80 4.91 3.85
C LEU A 30 -4.23 6.22 3.18
N ILE A 31 -5.51 6.38 2.87
CA ILE A 31 -6.08 7.60 2.28
C ILE A 31 -5.82 8.82 3.17
N ASP A 32 -6.02 8.70 4.49
CA ASP A 32 -5.84 9.79 5.44
C ASP A 32 -4.37 10.25 5.58
N ASN A 33 -3.41 9.38 5.25
CA ASN A 33 -1.99 9.61 5.52
C ASN A 33 -1.11 9.70 4.27
N LEU A 34 -1.60 9.29 3.11
CA LEU A 34 -0.90 9.34 1.83
C LEU A 34 -1.54 10.39 0.93
N GLU A 35 -0.71 11.11 0.17
CA GLU A 35 -1.21 12.08 -0.80
C GLU A 35 -1.66 11.35 -2.06
N GLU A 36 -2.94 11.43 -2.40
CA GLU A 36 -3.46 11.06 -3.71
C GLU A 36 -3.06 12.12 -4.74
N GLU A 37 -2.53 11.70 -5.90
CA GLU A 37 -2.28 12.64 -7.00
C GLU A 37 -3.61 13.08 -7.66
N PHE A 38 -4.62 12.19 -7.69
CA PHE A 38 -5.98 12.46 -8.16
C PHE A 38 -7.04 11.72 -7.31
N GLU A 39 -8.25 12.31 -7.17
CA GLU A 39 -9.38 11.73 -6.40
C GLU A 39 -9.87 10.35 -6.92
N GLU A 40 -9.44 9.95 -8.11
CA GLU A 40 -9.78 8.68 -8.75
C GLU A 40 -8.62 7.68 -8.79
N ASP A 41 -7.47 8.01 -8.18
CA ASP A 41 -6.33 7.12 -8.14
C ASP A 41 -6.54 6.04 -7.07
N ASP A 42 -6.36 4.78 -7.48
CA ASP A 42 -6.42 3.62 -6.59
C ASP A 42 -5.01 3.16 -6.17
N ASP A 43 -3.97 3.96 -6.45
CA ASP A 43 -2.58 3.64 -6.16
C ASP A 43 -1.81 4.75 -5.42
N TYR A 44 -0.77 4.31 -4.71
CA TYR A 44 0.14 5.20 -3.98
C TYR A 44 1.58 4.76 -4.18
N PHE A 45 2.49 5.71 -4.36
CA PHE A 45 3.91 5.42 -4.31
C PHE A 45 4.38 5.24 -2.85
N LEU A 46 4.98 4.08 -2.57
CA LEU A 46 5.53 3.73 -1.27
C LEU A 46 7.06 3.66 -1.32
N ASN A 47 7.72 4.26 -0.34
CA ASN A 47 9.14 4.04 -0.06
C ASN A 47 9.36 3.80 1.44
N ARG A 48 10.62 3.59 1.86
CA ARG A 48 10.97 3.34 3.27
C ARG A 48 10.62 4.51 4.18
N ASP A 49 10.83 5.75 3.73
CA ASP A 49 10.52 6.94 4.51
C ASP A 49 9.01 7.08 4.73
N THR A 50 8.20 6.74 3.72
CA THR A 50 6.75 6.68 3.82
C THR A 50 6.32 5.60 4.83
N LEU A 51 6.90 4.40 4.78
CA LEU A 51 6.57 3.34 5.74
C LEU A 51 6.94 3.74 7.18
N ASP A 52 8.13 4.30 7.40
CA ASP A 52 8.57 4.77 8.72
C ASP A 52 7.63 5.89 9.25
N TYR A 53 7.14 6.76 8.36
CA TYR A 53 6.12 7.76 8.68
C TYR A 53 4.79 7.13 9.13
N LEU A 54 4.28 6.14 8.38
CA LEU A 54 3.04 5.44 8.71
C LEU A 54 3.15 4.66 10.03
N GLU A 55 4.30 4.03 10.30
CA GLU A 55 4.62 3.40 11.58
C GLU A 55 4.57 4.42 12.74
N GLY A 56 5.12 5.62 12.53
CA GLY A 56 5.02 6.72 13.47
C GLY A 56 3.59 7.23 13.71
N LYS A 57 2.66 6.98 12.78
CA LYS A 57 1.23 7.32 12.88
C LYS A 57 0.38 6.23 13.51
N GLY A 58 0.94 5.04 13.74
CA GLY A 58 0.22 3.92 14.35
C GLY A 58 -0.59 3.11 13.34
N ILE A 59 -0.07 2.94 12.13
CA ILE A 59 -0.56 1.96 11.15
C ILE A 59 -0.76 0.57 11.81
N ASP A 60 -1.72 -0.19 11.31
CA ASP A 60 -1.91 -1.57 11.74
C ASP A 60 -0.67 -2.43 11.45
N ALA A 61 -0.36 -3.35 12.37
CA ALA A 61 0.85 -4.16 12.29
C ALA A 61 0.82 -5.19 11.15
N GLU A 62 -0.36 -5.72 10.79
CA GLU A 62 -0.50 -6.63 9.66
C GLU A 62 -0.34 -5.85 8.34
N LEU A 63 -0.94 -4.66 8.23
CA LEU A 63 -0.75 -3.79 7.08
C LEU A 63 0.72 -3.39 6.90
N ALA A 64 1.38 -2.95 7.97
CA ALA A 64 2.80 -2.60 7.93
C ALA A 64 3.68 -3.76 7.44
N ALA A 65 3.38 -4.99 7.85
CA ALA A 65 4.11 -6.18 7.41
C ALA A 65 3.94 -6.45 5.90
N LEU A 66 2.74 -6.21 5.35
CA LEU A 66 2.49 -6.30 3.90
C LEU A 66 3.31 -5.26 3.13
N LEU A 67 3.26 -4.00 3.58
CA LEU A 67 3.99 -2.89 2.95
C LEU A 67 5.52 -3.11 3.03
N ARG A 68 6.01 -3.61 4.17
CA ARG A 68 7.42 -3.95 4.36
C ARG A 68 7.87 -5.05 3.39
N THR A 69 7.05 -6.06 3.17
CA THR A 69 7.33 -7.14 2.21
C THR A 69 7.48 -6.59 0.79
N ALA A 70 6.64 -5.62 0.40
CA ALA A 70 6.73 -4.98 -0.91
C ALA A 70 8.06 -4.21 -1.09
N LEU A 71 8.51 -3.50 -0.04
CA LEU A 71 9.75 -2.73 -0.03
C LEU A 71 11.03 -3.56 0.12
N ASP A 72 10.94 -4.74 0.75
CA ASP A 72 12.08 -5.66 0.82
C ASP A 72 12.42 -6.22 -0.58
N GLU A 73 11.41 -6.36 -1.44
CA GLU A 73 11.59 -6.75 -2.85
C GLU A 73 11.93 -5.55 -3.75
N ASN A 74 11.50 -4.35 -3.39
CA ASN A 74 11.70 -3.11 -4.15
C ASN A 74 12.33 -2.02 -3.26
N PRO A 75 13.65 -2.06 -3.02
CA PRO A 75 14.31 -1.18 -2.05
C PRO A 75 14.23 0.32 -2.39
N ASP A 76 14.09 0.66 -3.67
CA ASP A 76 14.00 2.03 -4.17
C ASP A 76 12.57 2.61 -4.09
N GLY A 77 11.58 1.78 -3.74
CA GLY A 77 10.16 2.13 -3.69
C GLY A 77 9.32 1.39 -4.74
N VAL A 78 8.00 1.39 -4.53
CA VAL A 78 7.03 0.62 -5.33
C VAL A 78 5.66 1.26 -5.24
N ASP A 79 4.89 1.21 -6.33
CA ASP A 79 3.48 1.59 -6.26
C ASP A 79 2.67 0.46 -5.60
N ILE A 80 1.79 0.82 -4.68
CA ILE A 80 0.78 -0.08 -4.12
C ILE A 80 -0.57 0.26 -4.73
N LEU A 81 -1.37 -0.75 -5.04
CA LEU A 81 -2.69 -0.63 -5.67
C LEU A 81 -3.72 -1.39 -4.84
N TYR A 82 -4.84 -0.77 -4.50
CA TYR A 82 -5.96 -1.45 -3.86
C TYR A 82 -7.09 -1.74 -4.86
N ILE A 83 -7.80 -2.86 -4.66
CA ILE A 83 -8.93 -3.27 -5.51
C ILE A 83 -10.05 -3.85 -4.65
N TYR A 84 -11.27 -3.36 -4.86
CA TYR A 84 -12.49 -3.95 -4.28
C TYR A 84 -12.84 -5.28 -4.98
N GLY A 85 -12.89 -6.38 -4.21
CA GLY A 85 -13.29 -7.71 -4.66
C GLY A 85 -14.76 -8.07 -4.42
#